data_AF-A0A8S4R7W6-F1
#
_entry.id   AF-A0A8S4R7W6-F1
#
_cell.length_a   1.000
_cell.length_b   1.000
_cell.length_c   1.000
_cell.angle_alpha   90.00
_cell.angle_beta   90.00
_cell.angle_gamma   90.00
#
_symmetry.space_group_name_H-M   'P 1'
#
loop_
_entity.id
_entity.type
_entity.pdbx_description
1 polymer ?
#
loop_
_entity_poly.entity_id
_entity_poly.type
_entity_poly.pdbx_seq_one_letter_code
_entity_poly.pdbx_strand_id
1 'polypeptide(L)'
;MDSSMWSTEDEAIITTNTEATECKRCAVELGYWKDEYICYFAKRGERKAPEINRGYYARVRAMEMFIHQFLERCGTKCQIINLGCGFDTLYWRLKDTTQAVSNFIELDFPAVTSKKCHIIKRNKQLLEKICKEAKRFNIVHLKTQIVSDLSTMTSE
;
A
#
# COMPACT_ATOMS: atom_id res chain seq x y z
N MET A 1 7.82 19.17 24.65
CA MET A 1 7.53 18.43 23.42
C MET A 1 6.80 17.18 23.85
N ASP A 2 5.48 17.19 23.67
CA ASP A 2 4.61 16.10 24.09
C ASP A 2 4.85 14.91 23.14
N SER A 3 5.62 13.94 23.62
CA SER A 3 5.76 12.64 22.98
C SER A 3 4.43 11.93 23.18
N SER A 4 3.48 12.15 22.26
CA SER A 4 2.20 11.45 22.19
C SER A 4 2.44 9.95 22.34
N MET A 5 2.28 9.46 23.56
CA MET A 5 2.35 8.06 23.91
C MET A 5 1.13 7.43 23.23
N TRP A 6 1.36 6.67 22.16
CA TRP A 6 0.29 6.01 21.41
C TRP A 6 -0.57 5.22 22.39
N SER A 7 -1.89 5.34 22.26
CA SER A 7 -2.81 4.65 23.15
C SER A 7 -2.80 3.16 22.83
N THR A 8 -3.16 2.31 23.81
CA THR A 8 -3.41 0.88 23.58
C THR A 8 -4.46 0.64 22.49
N GLU A 9 -5.36 1.61 22.29
CA GLU A 9 -6.36 1.60 21.22
C GLU A 9 -5.72 1.77 19.83
N ASP A 10 -4.72 2.65 19.70
CA ASP A 10 -3.95 2.81 18.46
C ASP A 10 -3.16 1.54 18.12
N GLU A 11 -2.59 0.87 19.11
CA GLU A 11 -1.88 -0.42 18.90
C GLU A 11 -2.81 -1.52 18.40
N ALA A 12 -4.03 -1.61 18.95
CA ALA A 12 -5.05 -2.55 18.49
C ALA A 12 -5.50 -2.27 17.04
N ILE A 13 -5.69 -0.98 16.69
CA ILE A 13 -6.04 -0.57 15.33
C ILE A 13 -4.91 -0.91 14.34
N ILE A 14 -3.65 -0.66 14.70
CA ILE A 14 -2.48 -0.98 13.87
C ILE A 14 -2.34 -2.50 13.68
N THR A 15 -2.68 -3.30 14.69
CA THR A 15 -2.64 -4.76 14.62
C THR A 15 -3.60 -5.30 13.55
N THR A 16 -4.78 -4.68 13.42
CA THR A 16 -5.79 -5.03 12.40
C THR A 16 -5.23 -4.98 10.97
N ASN A 17 -4.34 -4.03 10.66
CA ASN A 17 -3.67 -3.99 9.36
C ASN A 17 -2.78 -5.22 9.12
N THR A 18 -2.07 -5.68 10.14
CA THR A 18 -1.19 -6.87 10.02
C THR A 18 -2.03 -8.10 9.74
N GLU A 19 -3.11 -8.32 10.51
CA GLU A 19 -4.03 -9.44 10.29
C GLU A 19 -4.66 -9.43 8.91
N ALA A 20 -5.13 -8.26 8.45
CA ALA A 20 -5.72 -8.12 7.13
C ALA A 20 -4.72 -8.43 6.01
N THR A 21 -3.47 -7.99 6.16
CA THR A 21 -2.40 -8.23 5.17
C THR A 21 -2.04 -9.72 5.12
N GLU A 22 -2.00 -10.40 6.27
CA GLU A 22 -1.75 -11.85 6.34
C GLU A 22 -2.89 -12.67 5.71
N CYS A 23 -4.15 -12.31 5.99
CA CYS A 23 -5.30 -12.94 5.35
C CYS A 23 -5.27 -12.75 3.82
N LYS A 24 -4.98 -11.54 3.35
CA LYS A 24 -4.78 -11.26 1.92
C LYS A 24 -3.66 -12.11 1.32
N ARG A 25 -2.49 -12.18 1.98
CA ARG A 25 -1.35 -12.98 1.52
C ARG A 25 -1.69 -14.46 1.44
N CYS A 26 -2.38 -15.02 2.43
CA CYS A 26 -2.82 -16.42 2.40
C CYS A 26 -3.71 -16.71 1.19
N ALA A 27 -4.70 -15.86 0.91
CA ALA A 27 -5.57 -16.03 -0.23
C ALA A 27 -4.83 -15.88 -1.58
N VAL A 28 -3.86 -14.98 -1.68
CA VAL A 28 -2.99 -14.83 -2.88
C VAL A 28 -2.15 -16.09 -3.11
N GLU A 29 -1.52 -16.64 -2.06
CA GLU A 29 -0.73 -17.88 -2.17
C GLU A 29 -1.58 -19.08 -2.62
N LEU A 30 -2.88 -19.07 -2.30
CA LEU A 30 -3.86 -20.06 -2.73
C LEU A 30 -4.44 -19.77 -4.13
N GLY A 31 -4.02 -18.70 -4.80
CA GLY A 31 -4.42 -18.38 -6.16
C GLY A 31 -5.78 -17.69 -6.29
N TYR A 32 -6.35 -17.14 -5.21
CA TYR A 32 -7.62 -16.42 -5.29
C TYR A 32 -7.50 -15.18 -6.19
N TRP A 33 -6.38 -14.44 -6.13
CA TRP A 33 -6.05 -13.39 -7.10
C TRP A 33 -4.52 -13.26 -7.23
N LYS A 34 -4.08 -12.54 -8.27
CA LYS A 34 -2.67 -12.27 -8.50
C LYS A 34 -2.23 -11.00 -7.76
N ASP A 35 -1.22 -11.12 -6.92
CA ASP A 35 -0.54 -10.01 -6.25
C ASP A 35 0.91 -10.39 -5.96
N GLU A 36 1.84 -9.83 -6.76
CA GLU A 36 3.28 -10.11 -6.61
C GLU A 36 3.93 -9.28 -5.50
N TYR A 37 3.20 -8.35 -4.88
CA TYR A 37 3.75 -7.36 -3.96
C TYR A 37 3.38 -7.62 -2.50
N ILE A 38 2.26 -8.29 -2.22
CA ILE A 38 1.79 -8.53 -0.85
C ILE A 38 2.80 -9.31 0.00
N CYS A 39 3.65 -10.11 -0.64
CA CYS A 39 4.68 -10.91 0.01
C CYS A 39 5.78 -10.07 0.68
N TYR A 40 5.96 -8.80 0.28
CA TYR A 40 6.90 -7.87 0.92
C TYR A 40 6.37 -7.28 2.24
N PHE A 41 5.05 -7.31 2.45
CA PHE A 41 4.39 -6.58 3.53
C PHE A 41 3.89 -7.46 4.68
N ALA A 42 3.61 -8.74 4.43
CA ALA A 42 3.30 -9.73 5.47
C ALA A 42 4.20 -10.94 5.29
N LYS A 43 4.52 -11.67 6.36
CA LYS A 43 5.20 -12.97 6.26
C LYS A 43 4.19 -14.05 5.88
N ARG A 44 4.69 -15.20 5.44
CA ARG A 44 3.85 -16.37 5.24
C ARG A 44 3.29 -16.80 6.61
N GLY A 45 1.97 -16.86 6.72
CA GLY A 45 1.26 -17.23 7.94
C GLY A 45 0.56 -18.57 7.81
N GLU A 46 -0.20 -18.91 8.85
CA GLU A 46 -1.07 -20.08 8.86
C GLU A 46 -2.19 -19.98 7.82
N ARG A 47 -2.66 -21.14 7.36
CA ARG A 47 -3.80 -21.20 6.44
C ARG A 47 -5.05 -20.64 7.11
N LYS A 48 -5.73 -19.72 6.43
CA LYS A 48 -7.03 -19.20 6.86
C LYS A 48 -8.17 -20.10 6.37
N ALA A 49 -9.29 -20.09 7.08
CA ALA A 49 -10.48 -20.85 6.71
C ALA A 49 -10.97 -20.46 5.29
N PRO A 50 -11.53 -21.40 4.50
CA PRO A 50 -11.96 -21.12 3.13
C PRO A 50 -12.92 -19.92 3.00
N GLU A 51 -13.86 -19.76 3.94
CA GLU A 51 -14.81 -18.65 3.99
C GLU A 51 -14.13 -17.30 4.22
N ILE A 52 -13.04 -17.25 5.00
CA ILE A 52 -12.24 -16.03 5.18
C ILE A 52 -11.57 -15.66 3.86
N ASN A 53 -10.94 -16.62 3.18
CA ASN A 53 -10.28 -16.37 1.90
C ASN A 53 -11.28 -15.90 0.83
N ARG A 54 -12.47 -16.52 0.78
CA ARG A 54 -13.56 -16.10 -0.12
C ARG A 54 -14.06 -14.70 0.20
N GLY A 55 -14.18 -14.34 1.47
CA GLY A 55 -14.55 -12.98 1.90
C GLY A 55 -13.54 -11.94 1.43
N TYR A 56 -12.24 -12.19 1.62
CA TYR A 56 -11.19 -11.30 1.13
C TYR A 56 -11.13 -11.24 -0.40
N TYR A 57 -11.33 -12.36 -1.09
CA TYR A 57 -11.42 -12.37 -2.55
C TYR A 57 -12.57 -11.46 -3.02
N ALA A 58 -13.78 -11.66 -2.49
CA ALA A 58 -14.93 -10.83 -2.85
C ALA A 58 -14.64 -9.33 -2.59
N ARG A 59 -14.05 -9.01 -1.43
CA ARG A 59 -13.65 -7.64 -1.08
C ARG A 59 -12.67 -7.04 -2.09
N VAL A 60 -11.59 -7.77 -2.43
CA VAL A 60 -10.56 -7.28 -3.36
C VAL A 60 -11.13 -7.11 -4.76
N ARG A 61 -11.87 -8.11 -5.27
CA ARG A 61 -12.47 -8.06 -6.61
C ARG A 61 -13.50 -6.94 -6.74
N ALA A 62 -14.34 -6.73 -5.73
CA ALA A 62 -15.31 -5.64 -5.74
C ALA A 62 -14.61 -4.27 -5.85
N MET A 63 -13.55 -4.04 -5.06
CA MET A 63 -12.79 -2.79 -5.13
C MET A 63 -12.11 -2.61 -6.49
N GLU A 64 -11.47 -3.65 -7.02
CA GLU A 64 -10.89 -3.61 -8.37
C GLU A 64 -11.93 -3.25 -9.42
N MET A 65 -13.11 -3.88 -9.39
CA MET A 65 -14.20 -3.58 -10.32
C MET A 65 -14.64 -2.12 -10.25
N PHE A 66 -14.77 -1.54 -9.06
CA PHE A 66 -15.13 -0.13 -8.91
C PHE A 66 -14.04 0.81 -9.42
N ILE A 67 -12.78 0.48 -9.15
CA ILE A 67 -11.64 1.28 -9.62
C ILE A 67 -11.54 1.22 -11.15
N HIS A 68 -11.64 0.05 -11.76
CA HIS A 68 -11.62 -0.08 -13.21
C HIS A 68 -12.74 0.72 -13.88
N GLN A 69 -13.98 0.60 -13.39
CA GLN A 69 -15.11 1.38 -13.90
C GLN A 69 -14.92 2.89 -13.70
N PHE A 70 -14.33 3.31 -12.58
CA PHE A 70 -14.00 4.71 -12.35
C PHE A 70 -12.98 5.22 -13.37
N LEU A 71 -11.90 4.46 -13.62
CA LEU A 71 -10.86 4.81 -14.58
C LEU A 71 -11.34 4.79 -16.02
N GLU A 72 -12.26 3.89 -16.38
CA GLU A 72 -12.91 3.87 -17.69
C GLU A 72 -13.73 5.14 -17.95
N ARG A 73 -14.40 5.67 -16.92
CA ARG A 73 -15.25 6.87 -17.04
C ARG A 73 -14.48 8.17 -16.92
N CYS A 74 -13.50 8.24 -16.03
CA CYS A 74 -12.77 9.48 -15.71
C CYS A 74 -11.43 9.59 -16.46
N GLY A 75 -10.98 8.51 -17.11
CA GLY A 75 -9.63 8.41 -17.65
C GLY A 75 -8.55 8.35 -16.55
N THR A 76 -7.28 8.32 -16.95
CA THR A 76 -6.15 8.23 -16.02
C THR A 76 -5.71 9.58 -15.43
N LYS A 77 -6.25 10.70 -15.95
CA LYS A 77 -6.02 12.06 -15.41
C LYS A 77 -6.90 12.35 -14.18
N CYS A 78 -6.99 11.36 -13.29
CA CYS A 78 -7.75 11.38 -12.06
C CYS A 78 -6.83 11.10 -10.87
N GLN A 79 -7.39 11.19 -9.66
CA GLN A 79 -6.71 10.87 -8.41
C GLN A 79 -7.42 9.73 -7.70
N ILE A 80 -6.65 8.86 -7.05
CA ILE A 80 -7.17 7.87 -6.11
C ILE A 80 -6.58 8.20 -4.74
N ILE A 81 -7.44 8.30 -3.71
CA ILE A 81 -7.05 8.54 -2.32
C ILE A 81 -7.49 7.32 -1.51
N ASN A 82 -6.54 6.51 -1.06
CA ASN A 82 -6.78 5.32 -0.25
C ASN A 82 -6.65 5.67 1.25
N LEU A 83 -7.79 5.73 1.95
CA LEU A 83 -7.87 6.08 3.36
C LEU A 83 -7.82 4.82 4.23
N GLY A 84 -6.95 4.80 5.24
CA GLY A 84 -6.65 3.58 5.98
C GLY A 84 -5.96 2.56 5.07
N CYS A 85 -4.94 3.01 4.34
CA CYS A 85 -4.34 2.24 3.25
C CYS A 85 -3.67 0.94 3.71
N GLY A 86 -3.31 0.84 4.99
CA GLY A 86 -2.56 -0.29 5.52
C GLY A 86 -1.35 -0.63 4.65
N PHE A 87 -1.14 -1.92 4.43
CA PHE A 87 -0.18 -2.42 3.45
C PHE A 87 -0.82 -2.82 2.12
N ASP A 88 -1.86 -2.10 1.68
CA ASP A 88 -2.45 -2.36 0.37
C ASP A 88 -1.44 -2.17 -0.77
N THR A 89 -1.58 -3.01 -1.80
CA THR A 89 -0.65 -3.17 -2.92
C THR A 89 -1.24 -2.66 -4.24
N LEU A 90 -2.46 -2.12 -4.21
CA LEU A 90 -3.22 -1.69 -5.38
C LEU A 90 -2.43 -0.79 -6.32
N TYR A 91 -1.63 0.15 -5.79
CA TYR A 91 -0.80 1.04 -6.61
C TYR A 91 0.07 0.26 -7.61
N TRP A 92 0.82 -0.73 -7.13
CA TRP A 92 1.72 -1.51 -7.98
C TRP A 92 0.94 -2.39 -8.96
N ARG A 93 -0.20 -2.95 -8.52
CA ARG A 93 -1.06 -3.77 -9.38
C ARG A 93 -1.69 -2.96 -10.52
N LEU A 94 -2.13 -1.72 -10.27
CA LEU A 94 -2.61 -0.81 -11.31
C LEU A 94 -1.51 -0.40 -12.29
N LYS A 95 -0.27 -0.24 -11.80
CA LYS A 95 0.89 0.03 -12.66
C LYS A 95 1.18 -1.13 -13.62
N ASP A 96 0.95 -2.38 -13.19
CA ASP A 96 1.13 -3.55 -14.06
C ASP A 96 0.07 -3.66 -15.14
N THR A 97 -1.14 -3.17 -14.89
CA THR A 97 -2.25 -3.24 -15.85
C THR A 97 -2.32 -2.05 -16.81
N THR A 98 -1.27 -1.22 -16.90
CA THR A 98 -1.19 0.01 -17.72
C THR A 98 -2.21 1.11 -17.40
N GLN A 99 -3.01 0.96 -16.33
CA GLN A 99 -4.03 1.92 -15.88
C GLN A 99 -3.50 2.81 -14.76
N ALA A 100 -2.27 3.27 -14.91
CA ALA A 100 -1.62 4.15 -13.97
C ALA A 100 -2.39 5.47 -13.82
N VAL A 101 -2.84 5.78 -12.60
CA VAL A 101 -3.47 7.08 -12.31
C VAL A 101 -2.46 8.20 -12.18
N SER A 102 -2.89 9.43 -12.48
CA SER A 102 -2.07 10.64 -12.39
C SER A 102 -1.70 11.05 -10.95
N ASN A 103 -2.44 10.58 -9.95
CA ASN A 103 -2.03 10.70 -8.56
C ASN A 103 -2.63 9.56 -7.73
N PHE A 104 -1.80 8.87 -6.96
CA PHE A 104 -2.24 7.84 -6.03
C PHE A 104 -1.75 8.22 -4.64
N ILE A 105 -2.67 8.59 -3.77
CA ILE A 105 -2.39 9.07 -2.42
C ILE A 105 -2.83 7.99 -1.44
N GLU A 106 -1.98 7.70 -0.48
CA GLU A 106 -2.27 6.78 0.60
C GLU A 106 -2.17 7.50 1.95
N LEU A 107 -3.19 7.32 2.78
CA LEU A 107 -3.28 7.92 4.10
C LEU A 107 -3.54 6.84 5.14
N ASP A 108 -2.77 6.85 6.22
CA ASP A 108 -2.92 5.97 7.38
C ASP A 108 -2.20 6.60 8.58
N PHE A 109 -2.26 5.97 9.74
CA PHE A 109 -1.50 6.39 10.92
C PHE A 109 0.00 6.47 10.62
N PRO A 110 0.73 7.43 11.24
CA PRO A 110 2.17 7.60 11.04
C PRO A 110 2.98 6.31 11.25
N ALA A 111 2.60 5.46 12.21
CA ALA A 111 3.28 4.20 12.46
C ALA A 111 3.13 3.20 11.28
N VAL A 112 1.93 3.10 10.70
CA VAL A 112 1.64 2.23 9.55
C VAL A 112 2.37 2.73 8.31
N THR A 113 2.21 4.01 7.99
CA THR A 113 2.86 4.62 6.82
C THR A 113 4.38 4.60 6.94
N SER A 114 4.95 4.86 8.12
CA SER A 114 6.40 4.77 8.34
C SER A 114 6.92 3.36 8.11
N LYS A 115 6.23 2.33 8.62
CA LYS A 115 6.58 0.92 8.38
C LYS A 115 6.46 0.56 6.89
N LYS A 116 5.40 1.01 6.21
CA LYS A 116 5.22 0.81 4.76
C LYS A 116 6.37 1.44 3.97
N CYS A 117 6.71 2.69 4.27
CA CYS A 117 7.84 3.41 3.68
C CYS A 117 9.17 2.70 3.89
N HIS A 118 9.41 2.19 5.10
CA HIS A 118 10.62 1.43 5.41
C HIS A 118 10.73 0.17 4.53
N ILE A 119 9.64 -0.58 4.40
CA ILE A 119 9.58 -1.77 3.54
C ILE A 119 9.84 -1.38 2.08
N ILE A 120 9.17 -0.34 1.56
CA ILE A 120 9.35 0.12 0.18
C ILE A 120 10.81 0.48 -0.10
N LYS A 121 11.43 1.30 0.76
CA LYS A 121 12.82 1.76 0.57
C LYS A 121 13.83 0.63 0.53
N ARG A 122 13.58 -0.48 1.23
CA ARG A 122 14.50 -1.63 1.29
C ARG A 122 14.28 -2.64 0.17
N ASN A 123 13.19 -2.53 -0.59
CA ASN A 123 12.84 -3.46 -1.65
C ASN A 123 12.92 -2.76 -3.01
N LYS A 124 13.99 -3.05 -3.77
CA LYS A 124 14.25 -2.43 -5.09
C LYS A 124 13.05 -2.57 -6.05
N GLN A 125 12.40 -3.74 -6.06
CA GLN A 125 11.23 -3.98 -6.93
C GLN A 125 10.05 -3.04 -6.65
N LEU A 126 9.81 -2.72 -5.37
CA LEU A 126 8.77 -1.76 -4.97
C LEU A 126 9.18 -0.33 -5.32
N LEU A 127 10.44 0.01 -5.02
CA LEU A 127 10.98 1.36 -5.19
C LEU A 127 11.08 1.76 -6.66
N GLU A 128 11.53 0.86 -7.54
CA GLU A 128 11.71 1.13 -8.97
C GLU A 128 10.41 1.55 -9.66
N LYS A 129 9.27 0.95 -9.27
CA LYS A 129 7.94 1.30 -9.81
C LYS A 129 7.45 2.67 -9.36
N ILE A 130 7.91 3.14 -8.21
CA ILE A 130 7.61 4.47 -7.68
C ILE A 130 8.55 5.52 -8.31
N CYS A 131 9.85 5.26 -8.33
CA CYS A 131 10.88 6.23 -8.73
C CYS A 131 10.98 6.48 -10.23
N LYS A 132 10.56 5.54 -11.10
CA LYS A 132 10.49 5.78 -12.56
C LYS A 132 9.65 7.00 -12.94
N GLU A 133 8.83 7.51 -12.02
CA GLU A 133 7.96 8.66 -12.21
C GLU A 133 8.27 9.88 -11.31
N ALA A 134 9.35 9.86 -10.53
CA ALA A 134 9.72 10.99 -9.65
C ALA A 134 10.03 12.30 -10.41
N LYS A 135 10.06 12.28 -11.76
CA LYS A 135 10.11 13.49 -12.61
C LYS A 135 8.75 14.11 -12.91
N ARG A 136 7.62 13.49 -12.53
CA ARG A 136 6.27 13.95 -12.91
C ARG A 136 5.19 13.79 -11.83
N PHE A 137 5.51 13.17 -10.70
CA PHE A 137 4.57 12.90 -9.63
C PHE A 137 5.06 13.47 -8.30
N ASN A 138 4.39 14.52 -7.84
CA ASN A 138 4.48 14.97 -6.46
C ASN A 138 3.86 13.89 -5.56
N ILE A 139 4.64 12.88 -5.17
CA ILE A 139 4.33 12.03 -4.02
C ILE A 139 4.56 12.91 -2.78
N VAL A 140 3.61 13.81 -2.55
CA VAL A 140 3.61 14.76 -1.42
C VAL A 140 2.26 14.63 -0.72
N HIS A 141 2.09 13.51 -0.01
CA HIS A 141 1.68 13.50 1.40
C HIS A 141 1.85 12.11 2.03
N LEU A 142 3.07 11.59 2.01
CA LEU A 142 3.58 10.85 3.16
C LEU A 142 4.17 11.90 4.12
N LYS A 143 3.32 12.59 4.91
CA LYS A 143 3.82 13.39 6.04
C LYS A 143 4.13 12.45 7.21
N THR A 144 5.24 11.74 7.09
CA THR A 144 6.05 11.36 8.24
C THR A 144 7.51 11.53 7.78
N GLN A 145 8.15 12.59 8.28
CA GLN A 145 9.56 12.97 8.11
C GLN A 145 10.40 12.10 7.15
N ILE A 146 10.43 12.47 5.87
CA ILE A 146 11.51 12.08 4.96
C ILE A 146 11.88 13.33 4.14
N VAL A 147 12.38 14.36 4.82
CA VAL A 147 13.19 15.44 4.24
C VAL A 147 14.21 15.82 5.31
N SER A 148 15.28 15.04 5.42
CA SER A 148 16.53 15.44 6.10
C SER A 148 17.75 14.66 5.62
N ASP A 149 17.59 13.45 5.07
CA ASP A 149 18.74 12.57 4.83
C ASP A 149 19.09 12.32 3.34
N LEU A 150 18.60 13.17 2.43
CA LEU A 150 18.99 13.13 1.00
C LEU A 150 19.76 14.37 0.54
N SER A 151 20.11 15.28 1.46
CA SER A 151 21.02 16.41 1.21
C SER A 151 22.48 16.13 1.54
N THR A 152 22.85 14.89 1.91
CA THR A 152 24.23 14.52 2.30
C THR A 152 24.95 13.55 1.37
N MET A 153 24.41 13.25 0.18
CA MET A 153 25.13 12.44 -0.83
C MET A 153 25.21 13.09 -2.22
N THR A 154 25.17 14.41 -2.29
CA THR A 154 25.63 15.19 -3.46
C THR A 154 26.20 16.53 -3.00
N SER A 155 27.32 16.48 -2.27
CA SER A 155 28.21 17.63 -2.07
C SER A 155 29.64 17.08 -1.95
N GLU A 156 30.45 17.38 -2.96
CA GLU A 156 31.90 17.13 -3.12
C GLU A 156 32.37 15.70 -3.43
#